data_AF-A0A0G4P3R1-F1
#
_entry.id   AF-A0A0G4P3R1-F1
#
_cell.length_a   1.000
_cell.length_b   1.000
_cell.length_c   1.000
_cell.angle_alpha   90.00
_cell.angle_beta   90.00
_cell.angle_gamma   90.00
#
_symmetry.space_group_name_H-M   'P 1'
#
loop_
_entity.id
_entity.type
_entity.pdbx_description
1 polymer ?
#
loop_
_entity_poly.entity_id
_entity_poly.type
_entity_poly.pdbx_seq_one_letter_code
_entity_poly.pdbx_strand_id
1 'polypeptide(L)'
;MLQAFEVGIINLRASIDRRHAMARGAIPFNMAEFEELSERIWDTRVVLANQIRRWTDRREAAILATLYAELIGTMPDRDGVIR
;
A
#
# COMPACT_ATOMS: atom_id res chain seq x y z
N MET A 1 9.14 10.49 11.83
CA MET A 1 8.37 9.22 11.66
C MET A 1 7.28 9.37 10.62
N LEU A 2 6.42 10.40 10.69
CA LEU A 2 5.34 10.64 9.71
C LEU A 2 5.84 10.69 8.24
N GLN A 3 6.89 11.47 7.97
CA GLN A 3 7.43 11.62 6.61
C GLN A 3 7.91 10.30 5.99
N ALA A 4 8.53 9.41 6.78
CA ALA A 4 8.97 8.11 6.28
C ALA A 4 7.77 7.20 5.93
N PHE A 5 6.68 7.33 6.69
CA PHE A 5 5.43 6.61 6.44
C PHE A 5 4.72 7.12 5.19
N GLU A 6 4.66 8.44 4.98
CA GLU A 6 4.13 9.06 3.76
C GLU A 6 4.90 8.60 2.51
N VAL A 7 6.24 8.59 2.58
CA VAL A 7 7.08 8.04 1.50
C VAL A 7 6.76 6.56 1.25
N GLY A 8 6.52 5.78 2.31
CA GLY A 8 6.08 4.39 2.21
C GLY A 8 4.76 4.23 1.44
N ILE A 9 3.76 5.08 1.72
CA ILE A 9 2.48 5.09 1.00
C ILE A 9 2.68 5.47 -0.48
N ILE A 10 3.47 6.52 -0.76
CA ILE A 10 3.71 6.98 -2.13
C ILE A 10 4.41 5.89 -2.96
N ASN A 11 5.42 5.23 -2.40
CA ASN A 11 6.13 4.13 -3.07
C ASN A 11 5.22 2.91 -3.32
N LEU A 12 4.33 2.61 -2.38
CA LEU A 12 3.33 1.56 -2.56
C LEU A 12 2.36 1.91 -3.70
N ARG A 13 1.91 3.17 -3.80
CA ARG A 13 1.06 3.62 -4.90
C ARG A 13 1.77 3.47 -6.24
N ALA A 14 3.03 3.89 -6.35
CA ALA A 14 3.82 3.74 -7.57
C ALA A 14 3.95 2.26 -8.00
N SER A 15 4.15 1.36 -7.04
CA SER A 15 4.19 -0.09 -7.28
C SER A 15 2.86 -0.63 -7.84
N ILE A 16 1.73 -0.20 -7.25
CA ILE A 16 0.38 -0.56 -7.72
C ILE A 16 0.15 -0.05 -9.14
N ASP A 17 0.48 1.21 -9.42
CA ASP A 17 0.29 1.82 -10.73
C ASP A 17 1.13 1.11 -11.80
N ARG A 18 2.38 0.73 -11.46
CA ARG A 18 3.25 -0.03 -12.35
C ARG A 18 2.68 -1.41 -12.66
N ARG A 19 2.21 -2.15 -11.64
CA ARG A 19 1.54 -3.45 -11.84
C ARG A 19 0.29 -3.33 -12.72
N HIS A 20 -0.54 -2.31 -12.48
CA HIS A 20 -1.71 -2.02 -13.32
C HIS A 20 -1.35 -1.62 -14.75
N ALA A 21 -0.26 -0.90 -14.95
CA ALA A 21 0.22 -0.56 -16.29
C ALA A 21 0.64 -1.82 -17.07
N MET A 22 1.33 -2.78 -16.43
CA MET A 22 1.63 -4.08 -17.04
C MET A 22 0.35 -4.85 -17.39
N ALA A 23 -0.61 -4.94 -16.46
CA ALA A 23 -1.85 -5.67 -16.67
C ALA A 23 -2.70 -5.11 -17.82
N ARG A 24 -2.67 -3.78 -18.04
CA ARG A 24 -3.40 -3.11 -19.11
C ARG A 24 -2.63 -3.03 -20.43
N GLY A 25 -1.42 -3.58 -20.49
CA GLY A 25 -0.56 -3.50 -21.68
C GLY A 25 -0.02 -2.10 -21.98
N ALA A 26 -0.07 -1.17 -21.03
CA ALA A 26 0.50 0.18 -21.19
C ALA A 26 2.04 0.18 -21.14
N ILE A 27 2.63 -0.87 -20.55
CA ILE A 27 4.07 -1.16 -20.57
C ILE A 27 4.27 -2.66 -20.87
N PRO A 28 5.46 -3.09 -21.33
CA PRO A 28 5.74 -4.49 -21.60
C PRO A 28 5.49 -5.38 -20.38
N PHE A 29 4.86 -6.54 -20.60
CA PHE A 29 4.57 -7.48 -19.52
C PHE A 29 5.81 -8.29 -19.15
N ASN A 30 6.12 -8.33 -17.86
CA ASN A 30 7.16 -9.17 -17.28
C ASN A 30 6.55 -9.99 -16.14
N MET A 31 6.49 -11.32 -16.32
CA MET A 31 5.85 -12.22 -15.36
C MET A 31 6.52 -12.20 -13.99
N ALA A 32 7.85 -12.30 -13.95
CA ALA A 32 8.60 -12.35 -12.69
C ALA A 32 8.43 -11.05 -11.90
N GLU A 33 8.51 -9.91 -12.58
CA GLU A 33 8.28 -8.60 -11.96
C GLU A 33 6.83 -8.44 -11.50
N PHE A 34 5.86 -8.94 -12.27
CA PHE A 34 4.45 -8.87 -11.91
C PHE A 34 4.17 -9.66 -10.63
N GLU A 35 4.71 -10.88 -10.50
CA GLU A 35 4.59 -11.71 -9.30
C GLU A 35 5.28 -11.05 -8.10
N GLU A 36 6.52 -10.59 -8.25
CA GLU A 36 7.25 -9.90 -7.17
C GLU A 36 6.51 -8.65 -6.68
N LEU A 37 6.00 -7.83 -7.62
CA LEU A 37 5.19 -6.66 -7.26
C LEU A 37 3.89 -7.09 -6.56
N SER A 38 3.27 -8.20 -6.97
CA SER A 38 2.04 -8.68 -6.36
C SER A 38 2.20 -8.99 -4.88
N GLU A 39 3.25 -9.75 -4.55
CA GLU A 39 3.59 -10.12 -3.18
C GLU A 39 4.02 -8.90 -2.37
N ARG A 40 4.96 -8.10 -2.90
CA ARG A 40 5.48 -6.93 -2.19
C ARG A 40 4.39 -5.88 -1.93
N ILE A 41 3.47 -5.65 -2.87
CA ILE A 41 2.33 -4.75 -2.67
C ILE A 41 1.49 -5.25 -1.50
N TRP A 42 1.16 -6.54 -1.47
CA TRP A 42 0.34 -7.11 -0.41
C TRP A 42 0.98 -7.00 0.97
N ASP A 43 2.24 -7.41 1.10
CA ASP A 43 2.97 -7.35 2.37
C ASP A 43 3.07 -5.91 2.87
N THR A 44 3.38 -4.97 1.98
CA THR A 44 3.50 -3.55 2.32
C THR A 44 2.14 -2.99 2.76
N ARG A 45 1.03 -3.39 2.11
CA ARG A 45 -0.32 -2.99 2.53
C ARG A 45 -0.60 -3.40 3.97
N VAL A 46 -0.27 -4.64 4.35
CA VAL A 46 -0.49 -5.18 5.69
C VAL A 46 0.41 -4.50 6.72
N VAL A 47 1.69 -4.29 6.40
CA VAL A 47 2.64 -3.60 7.29
C VAL A 47 2.17 -2.19 7.61
N LEU A 48 1.82 -1.40 6.60
CA LEU A 48 1.36 -0.02 6.78
C LEU A 48 0.03 0.02 7.57
N ALA A 49 -0.92 -0.87 7.27
CA ALA A 49 -2.18 -0.97 8.02
C ALA A 49 -1.94 -1.24 9.51
N ASN A 50 -1.01 -2.15 9.83
CA ASN A 50 -0.67 -2.47 11.21
C ASN A 50 0.10 -1.35 11.92
N GLN A 51 0.94 -0.62 11.21
CA GLN A 51 1.61 0.57 11.75
C GLN A 51 0.60 1.67 12.10
N ILE A 52 -0.36 1.97 11.21
CA ILE A 52 -1.43 2.95 11.47
C ILE A 52 -2.22 2.57 12.73
N ARG A 53 -2.60 1.29 12.88
CA ARG A 53 -3.34 0.82 14.06
C ARG A 53 -2.58 0.95 15.37
N ARG A 54 -1.25 0.83 15.31
CA ARG A 54 -0.37 0.89 16.49
C ARG A 54 0.15 2.30 16.74
N TRP A 55 -0.25 3.27 15.93
CA TRP A 55 0.20 4.64 16.07
C TRP A 55 -0.34 5.24 17.36
N THR A 56 0.57 5.79 18.19
CA THR A 56 0.25 6.25 19.54
C THR A 56 -0.71 7.45 19.52
N ASP A 57 -0.51 8.37 18.58
CA ASP A 57 -1.36 9.53 18.41
C ASP A 57 -2.58 9.19 17.52
N ARG A 58 -3.79 9.32 18.08
CA ARG A 58 -5.04 8.98 17.40
C ARG A 58 -5.37 9.94 16.24
N ARG A 59 -4.98 11.21 16.34
CA ARG A 59 -5.22 12.20 15.27
C ARG A 59 -4.30 11.92 14.10
N GLU A 60 -3.03 11.67 14.34
CA GLU A 60 -2.09 11.27 13.29
C GLU A 60 -2.51 9.94 12.65
N ALA A 61 -2.93 8.97 13.45
CA ALA A 61 -3.45 7.69 12.94
C ALA A 61 -4.63 7.88 11.98
N ALA A 62 -5.57 8.79 12.30
CA ALA A 62 -6.71 9.08 11.44
C ALA A 62 -6.31 9.76 10.12
N ILE A 63 -5.35 10.69 10.17
CA ILE A 63 -4.79 11.34 8.96
C ILE A 63 -4.13 10.27 8.07
N LEU A 64 -3.29 9.41 8.65
CA LEU A 64 -2.61 8.35 7.92
C LEU A 64 -3.57 7.30 7.34
N ALA A 65 -4.62 6.93 8.07
CA ALA A 65 -5.66 6.04 7.57
C ALA A 65 -6.42 6.65 6.38
N THR A 66 -6.69 7.96 6.44
CA THR A 66 -7.34 8.69 5.35
C THR A 66 -6.43 8.71 4.12
N LEU A 67 -5.16 9.08 4.28
CA LEU A 67 -4.18 9.10 3.20
C LEU A 67 -4.01 7.70 2.57
N TYR A 68 -3.95 6.65 3.39
CA TYR A 68 -3.89 5.28 2.92
C TYR A 68 -5.13 4.93 2.08
N ALA A 69 -6.33 5.26 2.55
CA ALA A 69 -7.57 4.95 1.85
C ALA A 69 -7.66 5.66 0.49
N GLU A 70 -7.27 6.94 0.42
CA GLU A 70 -7.29 7.73 -0.81
C GLU A 70 -6.28 7.23 -1.85
N LEU A 71 -5.06 6.88 -1.41
CA LEU A 71 -3.98 6.50 -2.33
C LEU A 71 -3.96 5.01 -2.64
N ILE A 72 -4.31 4.13 -1.70
CA ILE A 72 -4.10 2.68 -1.81
C ILE A 72 -5.42 1.90 -1.87
N GLY A 73 -6.52 2.47 -1.35
CA GLY A 73 -7.83 1.84 -1.23
C GLY A 73 -8.06 1.16 0.12
N THR A 74 -8.96 0.19 0.17
CA THR A 74 -9.44 -0.41 1.44
C THR A 74 -8.31 -1.02 2.26
N MET A 75 -8.16 -0.54 3.50
CA MET A 75 -7.15 -1.03 4.42
C MET A 75 -7.49 -2.46 4.88
N PRO A 76 -6.59 -3.45 4.67
CA PRO A 76 -6.82 -4.82 5.13
C PRO A 76 -6.84 -4.85 6.66
N ASP A 77 -7.57 -5.77 7.28
CA ASP A 77 -7.68 -5.95 8.73
C ASP A 77 -6.37 -6.45 9.38
N ARG A 78 -6.39 -6.89 10.65
CA ARG A 78 -5.17 -7.35 11.35
C ARG A 78 -4.62 -8.66 10.81
N ASP A 79 -5.48 -9.47 10.21
CA ASP A 79 -5.15 -10.76 9.61
C ASP A 79 -4.83 -10.62 8.11
N GLY A 80 -4.77 -9.37 7.63
CA GLY A 80 -4.57 -9.06 6.22
C GLY A 80 -5.85 -9.17 5.40
N VAL A 81 -7.03 -9.42 5.97
CA VAL A 81 -8.25 -9.62 5.18
C VAL A 81 -8.90 -8.27 4.86
N ILE A 82 -9.20 -8.02 3.59
CA ILE A 82 -10.06 -6.90 3.19
C ILE A 82 -11.52 -7.34 3.40
N ARG A 83 -12.25 -6.64 4.26
CA ARG A 83 -13.69 -6.87 4.52
C ARG A 83 -14.51 -5.68 4.04
#